data_AF-A0A1Q3D988-F1
#
_entry.id   AF-A0A1Q3D988-F1
#
_cell.length_a   1.000
_cell.length_b   1.000
_cell.length_c   1.000
_cell.angle_alpha   90.00
_cell.angle_beta   90.00
_cell.angle_gamma   90.00
#
_symmetry.space_group_name_H-M   'P 1'
#
loop_
_entity.id
_entity.type
_entity.pdbx_description
1 polymer ?
#
loop_
_entity_poly.entity_id
_entity_poly.type
_entity_poly.pdbx_seq_one_letter_code
_entity_poly.pdbx_strand_id
1 'polypeptide(L)'
;MLAAVVTLASSLDYTSSKSTLKLLLPLADPAQALNVPVVPLGTLLAAAYPLSSRPPYVLSWLNQLISADDMMHPELLKKLVLNNFCTIPAKLILQLTTAFREGGLCDRSGKFFYKDHLHKSNVPVLALAGDQDLICPPEAVEETVKLIPESMVTYKVFGEPGGPHYAHYDLVGGRLAVEQVYPCIIQFISNYDQM
;
A
#
# COMPACT_ATOMS: atom_id res chain seq x y z
N MET A 1 -21.29 7.36 -12.81
CA MET A 1 -20.28 8.24 -12.17
C MET A 1 -20.04 7.69 -10.77
N LEU A 2 -18.83 7.76 -10.23
CA LEU A 2 -18.57 7.27 -8.86
C LEU A 2 -19.16 8.27 -7.86
N ALA A 3 -19.93 7.79 -6.87
CA ALA A 3 -20.53 8.64 -5.84
C ALA A 3 -19.52 9.02 -4.74
N ALA A 4 -18.64 8.09 -4.37
CA ALA A 4 -17.54 8.28 -3.43
C ALA A 4 -16.44 7.23 -3.68
N VAL A 5 -15.23 7.49 -3.20
CA VAL A 5 -14.08 6.58 -3.31
C VAL A 5 -13.39 6.44 -1.95
N VAL A 6 -12.94 5.24 -1.63
CA VAL A 6 -12.04 4.99 -0.49
C VAL A 6 -10.72 4.47 -1.01
N THR A 7 -9.62 5.01 -0.48
CA THR A 7 -8.26 4.53 -0.74
C THR A 7 -7.65 4.01 0.56
N LEU A 8 -6.93 2.90 0.47
CA LEU A 8 -6.25 2.27 1.61
C LEU A 8 -4.76 2.22 1.27
N ALA A 9 -3.91 2.79 2.14
CA ALA A 9 -2.45 2.72 2.01
C ALA A 9 -1.96 2.97 0.57
N SER A 10 -2.45 4.04 -0.05
CA SER A 10 -2.23 4.34 -1.47
C SER A 10 -1.61 5.72 -1.63
N SER A 11 -0.58 5.81 -2.48
CA SER A 11 0.04 7.06 -2.88
C SER A 11 0.40 7.01 -4.36
N LEU A 12 0.43 8.19 -4.99
CA LEU A 12 0.93 8.37 -6.36
C LEU A 12 2.37 8.87 -6.39
N ASP A 13 2.94 9.27 -5.25
CA ASP A 13 4.31 9.79 -5.18
C ASP A 13 4.94 9.41 -3.84
N TYR A 14 6.06 8.70 -3.91
CA TYR A 14 6.83 8.25 -2.75
C TYR A 14 8.14 9.03 -2.57
N THR A 15 8.45 10.01 -3.42
CA THR A 15 9.76 10.70 -3.44
C THR A 15 10.10 11.39 -2.12
N SER A 16 9.10 11.89 -1.41
CA SER A 16 9.22 12.54 -0.10
C SER A 16 9.16 11.58 1.09
N SER A 17 8.90 10.29 0.87
CA SER A 17 8.63 9.31 1.92
C SER A 17 9.82 8.39 2.21
N LYS A 18 9.78 7.72 3.37
CA LYS A 18 10.75 6.66 3.70
C LYS A 18 10.31 5.26 3.26
N SER A 19 9.38 5.16 2.30
CA SER A 19 8.80 3.90 1.83
C SER A 19 9.86 2.83 1.54
N THR A 20 9.64 1.65 2.11
CA THR A 20 10.42 0.43 1.85
C THR A 20 10.08 -0.21 0.51
N LEU A 21 8.98 0.20 -0.15
CA LEU A 21 8.63 -0.26 -1.49
C LEU A 21 9.72 0.12 -2.51
N LYS A 22 10.57 1.12 -2.19
CA LYS A 22 11.79 1.44 -2.95
C LYS A 22 12.79 0.28 -3.03
N LEU A 23 12.71 -0.73 -2.15
CA LEU A 23 13.52 -1.95 -2.23
C LEU A 23 13.20 -2.78 -3.48
N LEU A 24 12.09 -2.51 -4.18
CA LEU A 24 11.80 -3.08 -5.50
C LEU A 24 12.55 -2.37 -6.63
N LEU A 25 13.10 -1.16 -6.41
CA LEU A 25 13.83 -0.40 -7.44
C LEU A 25 15.02 -1.18 -8.03
N PRO A 26 15.86 -1.86 -7.23
CA PRO A 26 16.97 -2.64 -7.77
C PRO A 26 16.53 -3.87 -8.59
N LEU A 27 15.24 -4.22 -8.62
CA LEU A 27 14.72 -5.29 -9.49
C LEU A 27 14.44 -4.79 -10.91
N ALA A 28 14.29 -3.47 -11.10
CA ALA A 28 14.02 -2.86 -12.40
C ALA A 28 15.18 -3.05 -13.38
N ASP A 29 16.40 -2.73 -12.96
CA ASP A 29 17.58 -2.75 -13.84
C ASP A 29 17.99 -4.17 -14.25
N PRO A 30 18.06 -5.17 -13.35
CA PRO A 30 18.35 -6.56 -13.74
C PRO A 30 17.23 -7.18 -14.57
N ALA A 31 15.96 -6.89 -14.29
CA ALA A 31 14.86 -7.41 -15.11
C ALA A 31 14.91 -6.85 -16.54
N GLN A 32 15.27 -5.58 -16.70
CA GLN A 32 15.46 -4.97 -18.00
C GLN A 32 16.75 -5.46 -18.69
N ALA A 33 17.86 -5.58 -17.97
CA ALA A 33 19.15 -6.02 -18.51
C ALA A 33 19.19 -7.50 -18.89
N LEU A 34 18.51 -8.35 -18.11
CA LEU A 34 18.46 -9.81 -18.32
C LEU A 34 17.21 -10.25 -19.11
N ASN A 35 16.41 -9.30 -19.63
CA ASN A 35 15.14 -9.55 -20.32
C ASN A 35 14.20 -10.49 -19.55
N VAL A 36 14.18 -10.39 -18.21
CA VAL A 36 13.31 -11.22 -17.38
C VAL A 36 11.88 -10.69 -17.51
N PRO A 37 10.93 -11.48 -18.05
CA PRO A 37 9.59 -10.97 -18.33
C PRO A 37 8.75 -10.77 -17.04
N VAL A 38 9.12 -11.48 -15.96
CA VAL A 38 8.33 -11.59 -14.74
C VAL A 38 9.20 -11.74 -13.49
N VAL A 39 8.73 -11.22 -12.36
CA VAL A 39 9.33 -11.41 -11.03
C VAL A 39 8.43 -12.33 -10.23
N PRO A 40 8.90 -13.53 -9.81
CA PRO A 40 8.09 -14.50 -9.08
C PRO A 40 7.98 -14.14 -7.60
N LEU A 41 7.43 -12.97 -7.28
CA LEU A 41 7.39 -12.42 -5.93
C LEU A 41 6.76 -13.38 -4.92
N GLY A 42 5.63 -14.00 -5.29
CA GLY A 42 4.99 -15.02 -4.44
C GLY A 42 5.89 -16.18 -4.07
N THR A 43 6.63 -16.73 -5.04
CA THR A 43 7.58 -17.84 -4.79
C THR A 43 8.73 -17.39 -3.89
N LEU A 44 9.25 -16.18 -4.09
CA LEU A 44 10.33 -15.63 -3.26
C LEU A 44 9.88 -15.43 -1.81
N LEU A 45 8.70 -14.85 -1.60
CA LEU A 45 8.13 -14.66 -0.27
C LEU A 45 7.82 -16.00 0.42
N ALA A 46 7.25 -16.96 -0.31
CA ALA A 46 6.98 -18.29 0.22
C ALA A 46 8.27 -19.03 0.62
N ALA A 47 9.35 -18.88 -0.16
CA ALA A 47 10.66 -19.44 0.17
C ALA A 47 11.32 -18.77 1.38
N ALA A 48 11.11 -17.45 1.57
CA ALA A 48 11.62 -16.70 2.71
C ALA A 48 10.82 -16.91 4.00
N TYR A 49 9.53 -17.31 3.91
CA TYR A 49 8.62 -17.43 5.05
C TYR A 49 9.15 -18.31 6.21
N PRO A 50 9.77 -19.49 5.99
CA PRO A 50 10.34 -20.26 7.09
C PRO A 50 11.41 -19.50 7.88
N LEU A 51 12.18 -18.63 7.22
CA LEU A 51 13.23 -17.82 7.85
C LEU A 51 12.67 -16.59 8.57
N SER A 52 11.46 -16.13 8.22
CA SER A 52 10.79 -15.02 8.91
C SER A 52 9.89 -15.49 10.07
N SER A 53 9.42 -16.73 10.06
CA SER A 53 8.41 -17.23 11.01
C SER A 53 8.83 -18.42 11.86
N ARG A 54 10.08 -18.91 11.74
CA ARG A 54 10.62 -19.99 12.59
C ARG A 54 12.00 -19.63 13.14
N PRO A 55 12.40 -20.20 14.29
CA PRO A 55 13.76 -20.02 14.80
C PRO A 55 14.80 -20.38 13.73
N PRO A 56 15.85 -19.57 13.54
CA PRO A 56 16.29 -18.45 14.39
C PRO A 56 15.74 -17.06 13.97
N TYR A 57 14.65 -16.99 13.18
CA TYR A 57 13.95 -15.76 12.81
C TYR A 57 14.80 -14.71 12.07
N VAL A 58 15.75 -15.17 11.24
CA VAL A 58 16.73 -14.33 10.54
C VAL A 58 16.07 -13.23 9.69
N LEU A 59 14.87 -13.49 9.16
CA LEU A 59 14.14 -12.57 8.30
C LEU A 59 12.82 -12.09 8.92
N SER A 60 12.68 -12.08 10.26
CA SER A 60 11.43 -11.68 10.94
C SER A 60 10.97 -10.26 10.60
N TRP A 61 11.91 -9.36 10.34
CA TRP A 61 11.64 -7.98 9.91
C TRP A 61 10.78 -7.90 8.64
N LEU A 62 10.77 -8.92 7.77
CA LEU A 62 9.89 -8.96 6.59
C LEU A 62 8.41 -8.97 6.97
N ASN A 63 8.06 -9.55 8.12
CA ASN A 63 6.66 -9.62 8.56
C ASN A 63 6.12 -8.21 8.90
N GLN A 64 6.98 -7.29 9.36
CA GLN A 64 6.62 -5.91 9.69
C GLN A 64 6.25 -5.08 8.46
N LEU A 65 6.66 -5.50 7.26
CA LEU A 65 6.19 -4.88 6.01
C LEU A 65 4.72 -5.21 5.73
N ILE A 66 4.21 -6.30 6.30
CA ILE A 66 2.87 -6.80 6.06
C ILE A 66 1.93 -6.37 7.18
N SER A 67 2.29 -6.69 8.43
CA SER A 67 1.44 -6.51 9.60
C SER A 67 2.25 -5.99 10.79
N ALA A 68 1.64 -5.09 11.55
CA ALA A 68 2.15 -4.59 12.82
C ALA A 68 2.07 -5.69 13.89
N ASP A 69 2.83 -5.49 14.96
CA ASP A 69 2.86 -6.45 16.06
C ASP A 69 1.45 -6.69 16.62
N ASP A 70 1.11 -7.96 16.81
CA ASP A 70 -0.18 -8.42 17.34
C ASP A 70 -1.43 -8.11 16.48
N MET A 71 -1.27 -7.62 15.25
CA MET A 71 -2.42 -7.31 14.38
C MET A 71 -2.93 -8.47 13.54
N MET A 72 -2.08 -9.15 12.78
CA MET A 72 -2.48 -10.29 11.98
C MET A 72 -2.14 -11.60 12.69
N HIS A 73 -3.15 -12.48 12.83
CA HIS A 73 -2.92 -13.81 13.39
C HIS A 73 -1.88 -14.59 12.56
N PRO A 74 -0.94 -15.33 13.20
CA PRO A 74 0.13 -16.04 12.49
C PRO A 74 -0.37 -16.98 11.38
N GLU A 75 -1.51 -17.64 11.58
CA GLU A 75 -2.13 -18.53 10.61
C GLU A 75 -2.66 -17.77 9.38
N LEU A 76 -3.18 -16.56 9.58
CA LEU A 76 -3.62 -15.68 8.50
C LEU A 76 -2.42 -15.11 7.75
N LEU A 77 -1.39 -14.67 8.47
CA LEU A 77 -0.13 -14.22 7.87
C LEU A 77 0.49 -15.32 7.00
N LYS A 78 0.54 -16.57 7.51
CA LYS A 78 0.98 -17.73 6.73
C LYS A 78 0.16 -17.90 5.45
N LYS A 79 -1.17 -17.87 5.56
CA LYS A 79 -2.06 -18.03 4.40
C LYS A 79 -1.86 -16.91 3.39
N LEU A 80 -1.72 -15.67 3.85
CA LEU A 80 -1.46 -14.50 3.01
C LEU A 80 -0.15 -14.66 2.24
N VAL A 81 0.96 -14.90 2.95
CA VAL A 81 2.29 -15.02 2.34
C VAL A 81 2.36 -16.17 1.32
N LEU A 82 1.73 -17.31 1.63
CA LEU A 82 1.83 -18.50 0.78
C LEU A 82 0.86 -18.51 -0.41
N ASN A 83 -0.23 -17.74 -0.38
CA ASN A 83 -1.30 -17.85 -1.39
C ASN A 83 -1.68 -16.54 -2.08
N ASN A 84 -1.36 -15.38 -1.51
CA ASN A 84 -1.87 -14.10 -2.02
C ASN A 84 -0.92 -13.42 -3.03
N PHE A 85 0.38 -13.53 -2.82
CA PHE A 85 1.37 -12.87 -3.68
C PHE A 85 1.59 -13.68 -4.97
N CYS A 86 1.54 -12.99 -6.11
CA CYS A 86 1.62 -13.61 -7.42
C CYS A 86 2.97 -13.33 -8.12
N THR A 87 3.11 -13.87 -9.33
CA THR A 87 4.19 -13.50 -10.25
C THR A 87 3.82 -12.19 -10.93
N ILE A 88 4.67 -11.17 -10.81
CA ILE A 88 4.40 -9.82 -11.29
C ILE A 88 5.15 -9.58 -12.61
N PRO A 89 4.51 -9.09 -13.68
CA PRO A 89 5.21 -8.68 -14.89
C PRO A 89 6.27 -7.62 -14.59
N ALA A 90 7.50 -7.81 -15.11
CA ALA A 90 8.59 -6.86 -14.89
C ALA A 90 8.24 -5.44 -15.35
N LYS A 91 7.45 -5.32 -16.42
CA LYS A 91 6.94 -4.04 -16.93
C LYS A 91 6.05 -3.28 -15.93
N LEU A 92 5.29 -3.99 -15.08
CA LEU A 92 4.51 -3.34 -14.03
C LEU A 92 5.41 -2.82 -12.91
N ILE A 93 6.46 -3.57 -12.54
CA ILE A 93 7.46 -3.10 -11.57
C ILE A 93 8.17 -1.87 -12.12
N LEU A 94 8.57 -1.88 -13.39
CA LEU A 94 9.17 -0.73 -14.07
C LEU A 94 8.26 0.49 -14.03
N GLN A 95 6.96 0.34 -14.32
CA GLN A 95 6.01 1.43 -14.18
C GLN A 95 5.89 1.90 -12.72
N LEU A 96 5.78 0.99 -11.75
CA LEU A 96 5.73 1.33 -10.34
C LEU A 96 6.97 2.13 -9.88
N THR A 97 8.15 1.87 -10.46
CA THR A 97 9.37 2.65 -10.13
C THR A 97 9.24 4.14 -10.41
N THR A 98 8.34 4.54 -11.31
CA THR A 98 8.08 5.96 -11.61
C THR A 98 7.50 6.70 -10.41
N ALA A 99 6.79 6.01 -9.51
CA ALA A 99 6.28 6.58 -8.26
C ALA A 99 7.40 7.06 -7.30
N PHE A 100 8.64 6.64 -7.52
CA PHE A 100 9.82 7.07 -6.74
C PHE A 100 10.68 8.10 -7.49
N ARG A 101 10.18 8.66 -8.59
CA ARG A 101 10.86 9.66 -9.42
C ARG A 101 10.06 10.96 -9.42
N GLU A 102 10.71 12.04 -9.83
CA GLU A 102 10.03 13.31 -10.05
C GLU A 102 8.81 13.13 -10.97
N GLY A 103 7.69 13.75 -10.58
CA GLY A 103 6.39 13.57 -11.24
C GLY A 103 5.52 12.44 -10.67
N GLY A 104 6.10 11.48 -9.95
CA GLY A 104 5.37 10.35 -9.37
C GLY A 104 4.89 9.34 -10.41
N LEU A 105 3.93 8.51 -10.02
CA LEU A 105 3.41 7.41 -10.82
C LEU A 105 2.83 7.94 -12.14
N CYS A 106 3.31 7.40 -13.25
CA CYS A 106 2.81 7.72 -14.57
C CYS A 106 2.30 6.49 -15.31
N ASP A 107 1.55 6.74 -16.38
CA ASP A 107 1.10 5.71 -17.29
C ASP A 107 2.29 5.04 -18.02
N ARG A 108 2.01 3.96 -18.74
CA ARG A 108 3.04 3.23 -19.50
C ARG A 108 3.77 4.09 -20.53
N SER A 109 3.13 5.14 -21.07
CA SER A 109 3.76 6.02 -22.06
C SER A 109 4.69 7.07 -21.45
N GLY A 110 4.64 7.26 -20.13
CA GLY A 110 5.39 8.32 -19.44
C GLY A 110 4.88 9.72 -19.74
N LYS A 111 3.63 9.85 -20.21
CA LYS A 111 3.04 11.14 -20.61
C LYS A 111 1.92 11.60 -19.69
N PHE A 112 1.29 10.67 -18.98
CA PHE A 112 0.19 10.96 -18.07
C PHE A 112 0.62 10.67 -16.64
N PHE A 113 0.79 11.72 -15.84
CA PHE A 113 1.14 11.62 -14.42
C PHE A 113 -0.14 11.71 -13.59
N TYR A 114 -0.52 10.62 -12.93
CA TYR A 114 -1.85 10.51 -12.30
C TYR A 114 -2.12 11.62 -11.27
N LYS A 115 -1.07 12.02 -10.53
CA LYS A 115 -1.17 13.00 -9.46
C LYS A 115 -1.55 14.40 -9.97
N ASP A 116 -1.16 14.74 -11.20
CA ASP A 116 -1.45 16.03 -11.84
C ASP A 116 -2.94 16.22 -12.17
N HIS A 117 -3.75 15.18 -12.04
CA HIS A 117 -5.17 15.22 -12.34
C HIS A 117 -6.07 15.16 -11.10
N LEU A 118 -5.50 14.91 -9.91
CA LEU A 118 -6.29 14.78 -8.67
C LEU A 118 -7.04 16.06 -8.29
N HIS A 119 -6.47 17.23 -8.58
CA HIS A 119 -7.11 18.53 -8.32
C HIS A 119 -8.40 18.75 -9.12
N LYS A 120 -8.65 17.94 -10.15
CA LYS A 120 -9.86 17.99 -10.99
C LYS A 120 -10.96 17.06 -10.47
N SER A 121 -10.69 16.25 -9.44
CA SER A 121 -11.67 15.34 -8.87
C SER A 121 -12.81 16.11 -8.22
N ASN A 122 -14.04 15.72 -8.57
CA ASN A 122 -15.27 16.14 -7.90
C ASN A 122 -15.92 14.98 -7.14
N VAL A 123 -15.20 13.87 -6.98
CA VAL A 123 -15.66 12.69 -6.25
C VAL A 123 -15.08 12.76 -4.83
N PRO A 124 -15.91 12.69 -3.79
CA PRO A 124 -15.47 12.59 -2.40
C PRO A 124 -14.54 11.38 -2.17
N VAL A 125 -13.43 11.61 -1.50
CA VAL A 125 -12.40 10.60 -1.21
C VAL A 125 -12.18 10.47 0.30
N LEU A 126 -12.25 9.24 0.81
CA LEU A 126 -11.70 8.89 2.11
C LEU A 126 -10.33 8.21 1.89
N ALA A 127 -9.26 8.84 2.35
CA ALA A 127 -7.91 8.30 2.31
C ALA A 127 -7.52 7.75 3.69
N LEU A 128 -7.18 6.47 3.74
CA LEU A 128 -6.81 5.78 4.98
C LEU A 128 -5.34 5.33 4.93
N ALA A 129 -4.60 5.59 6.01
CA ALA A 129 -3.23 5.12 6.20
C ALA A 129 -3.08 4.35 7.52
N GLY A 130 -2.08 3.46 7.61
CA GLY A 130 -1.65 2.84 8.85
C GLY A 130 -0.40 3.54 9.39
N ASP A 131 -0.35 3.83 10.68
CA ASP A 131 0.73 4.60 11.30
C ASP A 131 2.12 3.93 11.25
N GLN A 132 2.14 2.60 11.09
CA GLN A 132 3.36 1.80 10.93
C GLN A 132 3.48 1.18 9.53
N ASP A 133 2.75 1.70 8.53
CA ASP A 133 2.88 1.22 7.17
C ASP A 133 4.26 1.58 6.58
N LEU A 134 5.14 0.57 6.47
CA LEU A 134 6.45 0.76 5.87
C LEU A 134 6.44 0.73 4.33
N ILE A 135 5.39 0.19 3.71
CA ILE A 135 5.24 0.08 2.25
C ILE A 135 4.68 1.39 1.70
N CYS A 136 3.59 1.88 2.28
CA CYS A 136 3.00 3.18 1.98
C CYS A 136 2.86 4.03 3.24
N PRO A 137 3.97 4.63 3.71
CA PRO A 137 3.96 5.44 4.93
C PRO A 137 2.91 6.54 4.92
N PRO A 138 2.37 6.94 6.09
CA PRO A 138 1.39 8.02 6.21
C PRO A 138 1.81 9.30 5.49
N GLU A 139 3.09 9.67 5.52
CA GLU A 139 3.56 10.86 4.82
C GLU A 139 3.37 10.76 3.30
N ALA A 140 3.49 9.57 2.69
CA ALA A 140 3.26 9.37 1.26
C ALA A 140 1.77 9.53 0.91
N VAL A 141 0.89 9.01 1.77
CA VAL A 141 -0.56 9.14 1.61
C VAL A 141 -0.97 10.60 1.75
N GLU A 142 -0.46 11.29 2.77
CA GLU A 142 -0.73 12.70 3.04
C GLU A 142 -0.30 13.60 1.87
N GLU A 143 0.88 13.37 1.27
CA GLU A 143 1.33 14.12 0.09
C GLU A 143 0.41 13.91 -1.12
N THR A 144 -0.15 12.71 -1.30
CA THR A 144 -1.17 12.48 -2.35
C THR A 144 -2.48 13.18 -2.03
N VAL A 145 -2.91 13.16 -0.77
CA VAL A 145 -4.13 13.84 -0.28
C VAL A 145 -4.09 15.34 -0.55
N LYS A 146 -2.93 15.99 -0.37
CA LYS A 146 -2.74 17.44 -0.63
C LYS A 146 -3.05 17.85 -2.08
N LEU A 147 -3.10 16.90 -3.01
CA LEU A 147 -3.39 17.15 -4.42
C LEU A 147 -4.88 17.05 -4.76
N ILE A 148 -5.71 16.56 -3.84
CA ILE A 148 -7.17 16.48 -3.97
C ILE A 148 -7.78 17.76 -3.38
N PRO A 149 -8.86 18.33 -3.96
CA PRO A 149 -9.50 19.50 -3.37
C PRO A 149 -9.89 19.25 -1.91
N GLU A 150 -9.58 20.19 -1.01
CA GLU A 150 -9.77 20.05 0.44
C GLU A 150 -11.22 19.68 0.82
N SER A 151 -12.20 20.25 0.12
CA SER A 151 -13.63 19.95 0.33
C SER A 151 -14.06 18.55 -0.16
N MET A 152 -13.19 17.85 -0.88
CA MET A 152 -13.46 16.54 -1.49
C MET A 152 -12.65 15.42 -0.84
N VAL A 153 -11.84 15.68 0.19
CA VAL A 153 -11.00 14.65 0.80
C VAL A 153 -11.09 14.63 2.32
N THR A 154 -11.26 13.44 2.88
CA THR A 154 -11.05 13.15 4.30
C THR A 154 -9.83 12.25 4.41
N TYR A 155 -8.87 12.63 5.25
CA TYR A 155 -7.69 11.81 5.54
C TYR A 155 -7.73 11.31 6.99
N LYS A 156 -7.48 10.02 7.19
CA LYS A 156 -7.43 9.39 8.51
C LYS A 156 -6.28 8.39 8.59
N VAL A 157 -5.51 8.48 9.67
CA VAL A 157 -4.49 7.49 10.02
C VAL A 157 -5.06 6.57 11.11
N PHE A 158 -4.90 5.27 10.92
CA PHE A 158 -5.18 4.25 11.93
C PHE A 158 -3.90 3.93 12.69
N GLY A 159 -4.01 3.93 14.02
CA GLY A 159 -2.89 3.80 14.93
C GLY A 159 -2.95 4.86 16.02
N GLU A 160 -2.63 4.48 17.27
CA GLU A 160 -2.64 5.42 18.39
C GLU A 160 -1.53 5.14 19.41
N PRO A 161 -0.99 6.17 20.09
CA PRO A 161 0.02 5.96 21.12
C PRO A 161 -0.49 5.07 22.26
N GLY A 162 0.17 3.92 22.47
CA GLY A 162 -0.20 2.97 23.51
C GLY A 162 -1.43 2.10 23.18
N GLY A 163 -1.99 2.22 21.98
CA GLY A 163 -3.04 1.35 21.46
C GLY A 163 -2.56 0.51 20.27
N PRO A 164 -3.47 -0.02 19.45
CA PRO A 164 -3.09 -0.82 18.29
C PRO A 164 -2.41 0.06 17.25
N HIS A 165 -1.44 -0.54 16.55
CA HIS A 165 -0.75 0.04 15.41
C HIS A 165 -1.16 -0.68 14.13
N TYR A 166 -0.98 -0.04 12.97
CA TYR A 166 -1.42 -0.60 11.69
C TYR A 166 -0.29 -0.52 10.67
N ALA A 167 0.15 -1.67 10.16
CA ALA A 167 1.00 -1.77 8.98
C ALA A 167 0.16 -1.97 7.71
N HIS A 168 0.82 -2.19 6.58
CA HIS A 168 0.21 -2.12 5.25
C HIS A 168 -1.05 -2.96 5.06
N TYR A 169 -1.01 -4.25 5.42
CA TYR A 169 -2.15 -5.15 5.25
C TYR A 169 -3.16 -5.04 6.40
N ASP A 170 -2.84 -4.38 7.51
CA ASP A 170 -3.73 -4.36 8.68
C ASP A 170 -5.00 -3.56 8.45
N LEU A 171 -4.99 -2.61 7.51
CA LEU A 171 -6.19 -1.89 7.06
C LEU A 171 -7.23 -2.83 6.41
N VAL A 172 -6.85 -4.05 6.04
CA VAL A 172 -7.72 -5.05 5.41
C VAL A 172 -7.75 -6.35 6.23
N GLY A 173 -6.60 -6.96 6.46
CA GLY A 173 -6.49 -8.28 7.10
C GLY A 173 -6.15 -8.26 8.59
N GLY A 174 -6.02 -7.08 9.19
CA GLY A 174 -5.74 -6.96 10.63
C GLY A 174 -6.92 -7.42 11.46
N ARG A 175 -6.67 -8.00 12.64
CA ARG A 175 -7.74 -8.53 13.51
C ARG A 175 -8.75 -7.47 13.93
N LEU A 176 -8.34 -6.19 13.98
CA LEU A 176 -9.20 -5.05 14.34
C LEU A 176 -9.81 -4.33 13.13
N ALA A 177 -9.54 -4.78 11.90
CA ALA A 177 -10.02 -4.12 10.69
C ALA A 177 -11.56 -4.10 10.64
N VAL A 178 -12.21 -5.17 11.10
CA VAL A 178 -13.67 -5.30 11.14
C VAL A 178 -14.29 -4.34 12.16
N GLU A 179 -13.66 -4.15 13.31
CA GLU A 179 -14.19 -3.28 14.37
C GLU A 179 -13.85 -1.81 14.16
N GLN A 180 -12.70 -1.49 13.55
CA GLN A 180 -12.19 -0.10 13.50
C GLN A 180 -12.16 0.49 12.08
N VAL A 181 -11.72 -0.29 11.09
CA VAL A 181 -11.49 0.22 9.72
C VAL A 181 -12.77 0.17 8.90
N TYR A 182 -13.41 -0.99 8.82
CA TYR A 182 -14.58 -1.21 7.97
C TYR A 182 -15.77 -0.32 8.32
N PRO A 183 -16.09 -0.04 9.60
CA PRO A 183 -17.16 0.88 9.94
C PRO A 183 -16.88 2.30 9.43
N CYS A 184 -15.61 2.73 9.41
CA CYS A 184 -15.21 4.02 8.83
C CYS A 184 -15.49 4.08 7.32
N ILE A 185 -15.18 3.00 6.60
CA ILE A 185 -15.44 2.87 5.16
C ILE A 185 -16.95 2.86 4.88
N ILE A 186 -17.69 2.02 5.60
CA ILE A 186 -19.14 1.87 5.43
C ILE A 186 -19.86 3.18 5.73
N GLN A 187 -19.52 3.86 6.82
CA GLN A 187 -20.12 5.14 7.18
C GLN A 187 -19.87 6.19 6.09
N PHE A 188 -18.64 6.27 5.58
CA PHE A 188 -18.30 7.23 4.53
C PHE A 188 -19.09 6.98 3.25
N ILE A 189 -19.09 5.75 2.74
CA ILE A 189 -19.80 5.39 1.50
C ILE A 189 -21.32 5.59 1.67
N SER A 190 -21.88 5.17 2.82
CA SER A 190 -23.32 5.29 3.08
C SER A 190 -23.83 6.73 3.05
N ASN A 191 -22.99 7.70 3.43
CA ASN A 191 -23.36 9.13 3.38
C ASN A 191 -23.57 9.63 1.94
N TYR A 192 -22.95 9.00 0.95
CA TYR A 192 -23.02 9.39 -0.46
C TYR A 192 -23.93 8.48 -1.29
N ASP A 193 -24.20 7.25 -0.83
CA ASP A 193 -25.20 6.34 -1.44
C ASP A 193 -26.65 6.76 -1.12
N GLN A 194 -26.86 7.55 -0.07
CA GLN A 194 -28.18 8.08 0.32
C GLN A 194 -28.56 9.41 -0.38
N MET A 195 -27.69 9.94 -1.25
CA MET A 195 -27.92 11.15 -2.06
C MET A 195 -28.40 10.80 -3.46
#